data_AF-A0A4P5QNQ0-F1
#
_entry.id   AF-A0A4P5QNQ0-F1
#
_cell.length_a   1.000
_cell.length_b   1.000
_cell.length_c   1.000
_cell.angle_alpha   90.00
_cell.angle_beta   90.00
_cell.angle_gamma   90.00
#
_symmetry.space_group_name_H-M   'P 1'
#
loop_
_entity.id
_entity.type
_entity.pdbx_description
1 polymer ?
#
loop_
_entity_poly.entity_id
_entity_poly.type
_entity_poly.pdbx_seq_one_letter_code
_entity_poly.pdbx_strand_id
1 'polypeptide(L)'
;MSIPAEFEKQFAKFPECLRKLVEAEIADGNSILEIRGGFPAAFCGDCLKLARQVAACRRESVGGVKFYERNNSDYFGEFTTENRHFFVLEPPNPPEPPPDMDAIREAMNARQRAADAELYAAQRAEAEAAVRAAQEREDDDPSEGRTGRVPKHSQHPSVRKSAGPSGPVARFAASMEGTMESWREGTGYDLALLKSATPEELESIEEMILSRPVEDWRDVEALAALDSPRARVALRKALKSSDHRVATAVAEYAPHLVSDAERTKVLVAALEGAEIYGGLTQALLDVEEYHPPEIVDALFRGLLKPNCENPVHFAAMLMFIHGKADSSFDWTHRPLFLRFKTEDRAERESVFRELCEKIGVDPERHLKAAGGKAAKGGKQGRSRRR
;
A
#
# COMPACT_ATOMS: atom_id res chain seq x y z
N MET A 1 -36.60 1.62 31.68
CA MET A 1 -35.63 2.52 32.35
C MET A 1 -35.97 3.97 32.00
N SER A 2 -35.36 4.99 32.60
CA SER A 2 -35.53 6.40 32.16
C SER A 2 -34.28 6.88 31.43
N ILE A 3 -34.42 7.90 30.58
CA ILE A 3 -33.27 8.56 29.94
C ILE A 3 -32.40 9.19 31.05
N PRO A 4 -31.07 8.97 31.06
CA PRO A 4 -30.19 9.63 32.01
C PRO A 4 -30.28 11.17 31.90
N ALA A 5 -30.31 11.86 33.05
CA ALA A 5 -30.49 13.32 33.11
C ALA A 5 -29.46 14.10 32.28
N GLU A 6 -28.24 13.60 32.19
CA GLU A 6 -27.15 14.16 31.38
C GLU A 6 -27.44 14.17 29.86
N PHE A 7 -28.30 13.26 29.38
CA PHE A 7 -28.66 13.15 27.98
C PHE A 7 -29.94 13.89 27.60
N GLU A 8 -30.79 14.27 28.57
CA GLU A 8 -32.12 14.85 28.29
C GLU A 8 -32.07 16.06 27.35
N LYS A 9 -31.15 17.00 27.60
CA LYS A 9 -31.01 18.22 26.79
C LYS A 9 -30.58 17.95 25.35
N GLN A 10 -29.69 16.99 25.13
CA GLN A 10 -29.23 16.63 23.79
C GLN A 10 -30.27 15.77 23.07
N PHE A 11 -30.86 14.81 23.77
CA PHE A 11 -31.93 13.96 23.25
C PHE A 11 -33.15 14.78 22.81
N ALA A 12 -33.48 15.86 23.50
CA ALA A 12 -34.57 16.77 23.10
C ALA A 12 -34.39 17.40 21.70
N LYS A 13 -33.17 17.44 21.15
CA LYS A 13 -32.90 17.91 19.78
C LYS A 13 -33.24 16.90 18.70
N PHE A 14 -33.35 15.61 19.06
CA PHE A 14 -33.60 14.56 18.08
C PHE A 14 -35.00 14.70 17.46
N PRO A 15 -35.13 14.43 16.15
CA PRO A 15 -36.43 14.35 15.49
C PRO A 15 -37.38 13.42 16.23
N GLU A 16 -38.67 13.78 16.29
CA GLU A 16 -39.69 13.05 17.07
C GLU A 16 -39.74 11.55 16.71
N CYS A 17 -39.58 11.21 15.43
CA CYS A 17 -39.58 9.81 14.98
C CYS A 17 -38.41 8.99 15.56
N LEU A 18 -37.22 9.56 15.68
CA LEU A 18 -36.07 8.90 16.31
C LEU A 18 -36.21 8.87 17.84
N ARG A 19 -36.80 9.91 18.46
CA ARG A 19 -37.08 9.91 19.91
C ARG A 19 -38.04 8.79 20.29
N LYS A 20 -39.13 8.60 19.54
CA LYS A 20 -40.08 7.51 19.76
C LYS A 20 -39.43 6.12 19.66
N LEU A 21 -38.51 5.93 18.71
CA LEU A 21 -37.74 4.70 18.58
C LEU A 21 -36.92 4.44 19.86
N VAL A 22 -36.15 5.43 20.31
CA VAL A 22 -35.29 5.30 21.49
C VAL A 22 -36.11 5.11 22.77
N GLU A 23 -37.21 5.83 22.94
CA GLU A 23 -38.11 5.69 24.08
C GLU A 23 -38.73 4.28 24.15
N ALA A 24 -39.13 3.71 23.01
CA ALA A 24 -39.62 2.34 22.93
C ALA A 24 -38.54 1.31 23.32
N GLU A 25 -37.30 1.49 22.87
CA GLU A 25 -36.18 0.62 23.24
C GLU A 25 -35.83 0.72 24.73
N ILE A 26 -35.88 1.91 25.31
CA ILE A 26 -35.66 2.14 26.74
C ILE A 26 -36.78 1.51 27.60
N ALA A 27 -38.02 1.51 27.09
CA ALA A 27 -39.14 0.82 27.72
C ALA A 27 -38.92 -0.70 27.75
N ASP A 28 -38.30 -1.26 26.70
CA ASP A 28 -37.90 -2.67 26.59
C ASP A 28 -36.56 -3.00 27.30
N GLY A 29 -36.06 -2.06 28.12
CA GLY A 29 -34.88 -2.24 28.95
C GLY A 29 -33.54 -2.02 28.24
N ASN A 30 -33.53 -1.42 27.05
CA ASN A 30 -32.30 -0.90 26.45
C ASN A 30 -31.85 0.37 27.20
N SER A 31 -30.64 0.85 26.92
CA SER A 31 -30.11 2.08 27.51
C SER A 31 -29.26 2.84 26.51
N ILE A 32 -29.10 4.14 26.74
CA ILE A 32 -28.21 5.00 25.94
C ILE A 32 -26.79 4.87 26.51
N LEU A 33 -25.81 4.55 25.67
CA LEU A 33 -24.39 4.53 26.04
C LEU A 33 -23.75 5.91 25.90
N GLU A 34 -24.01 6.59 24.79
CA GLU A 34 -23.42 7.89 24.48
C GLU A 34 -24.33 8.72 23.57
N ILE A 35 -24.24 10.04 23.68
CA ILE A 35 -24.67 11.00 22.66
C ILE A 35 -23.47 11.90 22.33
N ARG A 36 -23.11 11.97 21.06
CA ARG A 36 -21.95 12.75 20.58
C ARG A 36 -22.26 13.46 19.26
N GLY A 37 -21.62 14.61 19.05
CA GLY A 37 -21.60 15.27 17.74
C GLY A 37 -20.54 14.65 16.82
N GLY A 38 -20.68 14.85 15.52
CA GLY A 38 -19.73 14.38 14.51
C GLY A 38 -20.05 12.99 13.96
N PHE A 39 -19.10 12.38 13.26
CA PHE A 39 -19.34 11.22 12.39
C PHE A 39 -20.11 10.05 13.09
N PRO A 40 -21.16 9.50 12.46
CA PRO A 40 -21.64 9.78 11.08
C PRO A 40 -22.50 11.04 10.89
N ALA A 41 -22.84 11.78 11.95
CA ALA A 41 -23.56 13.05 11.82
C ALA A 41 -22.70 14.16 11.20
N ALA A 42 -23.35 14.98 10.37
CA ALA A 42 -22.80 16.26 9.95
C ALA A 42 -22.64 17.19 11.17
N PHE A 43 -21.87 18.28 11.03
CA PHE A 43 -21.61 19.23 12.12
C PHE A 43 -22.87 19.86 12.76
N CYS A 44 -24.01 19.79 12.09
CA CYS A 44 -25.29 20.32 12.54
C CYS A 44 -26.18 19.31 13.29
N GLY A 45 -25.69 18.11 13.60
CA GLY A 45 -26.48 17.12 14.33
C GLY A 45 -25.66 16.19 15.22
N ASP A 46 -26.36 15.21 15.80
CA ASP A 46 -25.86 14.37 16.89
C ASP A 46 -26.13 12.88 16.59
N CYS A 47 -25.26 12.00 17.12
CA CYS A 47 -25.40 10.56 17.10
C CYS A 47 -25.64 10.04 18.52
N LEU A 48 -26.63 9.17 18.68
CA LEU A 48 -26.95 8.46 19.92
C LEU A 48 -26.63 6.98 19.74
N LYS A 49 -25.88 6.38 20.66
CA LYS A 49 -25.55 4.95 20.63
C LYS A 49 -26.30 4.20 21.71
N LEU A 50 -26.94 3.09 21.35
CA LEU A 50 -27.63 2.21 22.28
C LEU A 50 -26.70 1.13 22.84
N ALA A 51 -27.02 0.62 24.03
CA ALA A 51 -26.26 -0.44 24.69
C ALA A 51 -26.50 -1.82 24.09
N ARG A 52 -27.70 -2.03 23.53
CA ARG A 52 -28.09 -3.25 22.83
C ARG A 52 -28.65 -2.88 21.47
N GLN A 53 -28.64 -3.83 20.55
CA GLN A 53 -29.27 -3.64 19.25
C GLN A 53 -30.78 -3.44 19.41
N VAL A 54 -31.39 -2.69 18.49
CA VAL A 54 -32.83 -2.46 18.42
C VAL A 54 -33.53 -3.78 18.12
N ALA A 55 -34.70 -3.98 18.74
CA ALA A 55 -35.48 -5.19 18.53
C ALA A 55 -35.78 -5.43 17.04
N ALA A 56 -35.68 -6.68 16.57
CA ALA A 56 -35.79 -7.03 15.16
C ALA A 56 -37.09 -6.52 14.49
N CYS A 57 -38.21 -6.54 15.22
CA CYS A 57 -39.51 -6.04 14.73
C CYS A 57 -39.55 -4.52 14.47
N ARG A 58 -38.51 -3.78 14.86
CA ARG A 58 -38.39 -2.32 14.67
C ARG A 58 -37.28 -1.94 13.68
N ARG A 59 -36.60 -2.92 13.07
CA ARG A 59 -35.57 -2.69 12.01
C ARG A 59 -36.18 -2.46 10.63
N GLU A 60 -37.34 -1.83 10.59
CA GLU A 60 -38.02 -1.49 9.34
C GLU A 60 -37.98 0.03 9.13
N SER A 61 -37.86 0.45 7.87
CA SER A 61 -37.91 1.87 7.53
C SER A 61 -39.36 2.36 7.55
N VAL A 62 -39.80 2.89 8.69
CA VAL A 62 -41.19 3.32 8.93
C VAL A 62 -41.21 4.73 9.52
N GLY A 63 -42.24 5.52 9.18
CA GLY A 63 -42.51 6.80 9.86
C GLY A 63 -41.41 7.85 9.70
N GLY A 64 -40.72 7.87 8.55
CA GLY A 64 -39.63 8.82 8.27
C GLY A 64 -38.28 8.42 8.87
N VAL A 65 -38.18 7.25 9.50
CA VAL A 65 -36.91 6.63 9.91
C VAL A 65 -36.45 5.67 8.81
N LYS A 66 -35.19 5.77 8.41
CA LYS A 66 -34.50 4.83 7.51
C LYS A 66 -33.50 4.03 8.32
N PHE A 67 -33.53 2.71 8.15
CA PHE A 67 -32.56 1.79 8.74
C PHE A 67 -31.52 1.35 7.71
N TYR A 68 -30.26 1.30 8.10
CA TYR A 68 -29.16 0.76 7.30
C TYR A 68 -28.32 -0.20 8.13
N GLU A 69 -28.09 -1.39 7.58
CA GLU A 69 -27.10 -2.33 8.10
C GLU A 69 -25.72 -1.96 7.55
N ARG A 70 -24.77 -1.67 8.43
CA ARG A 70 -23.39 -1.26 8.07
C ARG A 70 -22.37 -2.34 8.40
N ASN A 71 -22.59 -3.05 9.50
CA ASN A 71 -21.71 -4.10 10.01
C ASN A 71 -20.22 -3.67 10.07
N ASN A 72 -19.94 -2.53 10.72
CA ASN A 72 -18.57 -2.04 10.91
C ASN A 72 -18.10 -2.26 12.36
N SER A 73 -16.83 -1.94 12.64
CA SER A 73 -16.21 -2.14 13.97
C SER A 73 -16.87 -1.31 15.08
N ASP A 74 -17.49 -0.19 14.72
CA ASP A 74 -17.96 0.82 15.68
C ASP A 74 -19.45 0.66 15.99
N TYR A 75 -20.24 0.21 15.01
CA TYR A 75 -21.69 0.01 15.11
C TYR A 75 -22.21 -0.94 14.01
N PHE A 76 -23.25 -1.71 14.35
CA PHE A 76 -23.84 -2.69 13.43
C PHE A 76 -24.86 -2.05 12.47
N GLY A 77 -25.81 -1.31 13.03
CA GLY A 77 -26.90 -0.66 12.31
C GLY A 77 -27.02 0.82 12.65
N GLU A 78 -27.55 1.60 11.71
CA GLU A 78 -27.86 3.01 11.90
C GLU A 78 -29.31 3.31 11.50
N PHE A 79 -30.01 4.05 12.35
CA PHE A 79 -31.32 4.64 12.08
C PHE A 79 -31.16 6.13 11.90
N THR A 80 -31.72 6.68 10.82
CA THR A 80 -31.58 8.10 10.50
C THR A 80 -32.86 8.64 9.85
N THR A 81 -33.02 9.95 9.89
CA THR A 81 -34.00 10.65 9.04
C THR A 81 -33.47 10.86 7.63
N GLU A 82 -34.32 11.34 6.72
CA GLU A 82 -33.97 11.63 5.33
C GLU A 82 -32.79 12.60 5.17
N ASN A 83 -32.72 13.62 6.03
CA ASN A 83 -31.66 14.64 5.98
C ASN A 83 -30.32 14.17 6.58
N ARG A 84 -30.29 13.01 7.25
CA ARG A 84 -29.06 12.42 7.82
C ARG A 84 -28.25 13.36 8.72
N HIS A 85 -28.94 14.16 9.54
CA HIS A 85 -28.29 14.97 10.58
C HIS A 85 -28.26 14.25 11.93
N PHE A 86 -29.25 13.40 12.22
CA PHE A 86 -29.37 12.70 13.51
C PHE A 86 -29.39 11.19 13.31
N PHE A 87 -28.65 10.48 14.15
CA PHE A 87 -28.47 9.04 14.04
C PHE A 87 -28.72 8.34 15.37
N VAL A 88 -29.38 7.19 15.33
CA VAL A 88 -29.42 6.22 16.42
C VAL A 88 -28.62 5.00 15.96
N LEU A 89 -27.57 4.65 16.70
CA LEU A 89 -26.60 3.61 16.35
C LEU A 89 -26.77 2.39 17.25
N GLU A 90 -26.81 1.22 16.64
CA GLU A 90 -26.73 -0.06 17.35
C GLU A 90 -25.27 -0.38 17.69
N PRO A 91 -24.97 -1.05 18.82
CA PRO A 91 -23.62 -1.51 19.09
C PRO A 91 -23.16 -2.50 18.00
N PRO A 92 -21.84 -2.64 17.77
CA PRO A 92 -21.34 -3.64 16.83
C PRO A 92 -21.79 -5.04 17.25
N ASN A 93 -21.86 -5.97 16.30
CA ASN A 93 -22.04 -7.37 16.66
C ASN A 93 -20.91 -7.79 17.61
N PRO A 94 -21.19 -8.63 18.62
CA PRO A 94 -20.09 -9.29 19.32
C PRO A 94 -19.20 -9.96 18.26
N PRO A 95 -17.87 -9.86 18.39
CA PRO A 95 -16.98 -10.48 17.42
C PRO A 95 -17.36 -11.96 17.32
N GLU A 96 -17.41 -12.46 16.09
CA GLU A 96 -17.57 -13.90 15.88
C GLU A 96 -16.50 -14.62 16.71
N PRO A 97 -16.84 -15.76 17.34
CA PRO A 97 -15.83 -16.54 18.04
C PRO A 97 -14.67 -16.79 17.07
N PRO A 98 -13.42 -16.65 17.54
CA PRO A 98 -12.28 -16.85 16.66
C PRO A 98 -12.40 -18.22 15.99
N PRO A 99 -12.11 -18.32 14.68
CA PRO A 99 -12.15 -19.60 13.99
C PRO A 99 -11.23 -20.59 14.71
N ASP A 100 -11.61 -21.86 14.73
CA ASP A 100 -10.77 -22.91 15.28
C ASP A 100 -9.53 -23.08 14.40
N MET A 101 -8.47 -22.37 14.76
CA MET A 101 -7.21 -22.34 14.01
C MET A 101 -6.55 -23.72 13.97
N ASP A 102 -6.80 -24.56 14.96
CA ASP A 102 -6.26 -25.91 15.01
C ASP A 102 -7.03 -26.80 14.03
N ALA A 103 -8.36 -26.72 13.99
CA ALA A 103 -9.16 -27.42 12.97
C ALA A 103 -8.80 -26.99 11.54
N ILE A 104 -8.56 -25.68 11.32
CA ILE A 104 -8.11 -25.17 10.01
C ILE A 104 -6.73 -25.74 9.66
N ARG A 105 -5.78 -25.72 10.61
CA ARG A 105 -4.42 -26.24 10.39
C ARG A 105 -4.45 -27.74 10.13
N GLU A 106 -5.26 -28.50 10.85
CA GLU A 106 -5.47 -29.93 10.63
C GLU A 106 -6.06 -30.22 9.26
N ALA A 107 -7.07 -29.45 8.83
CA ALA A 107 -7.66 -29.58 7.50
C ALA A 107 -6.67 -29.24 6.39
N MET A 108 -5.87 -28.18 6.55
CA MET A 108 -4.81 -27.82 5.59
C MET A 108 -3.71 -28.89 5.52
N ASN A 109 -3.25 -29.38 6.67
CA ASN A 109 -2.25 -30.46 6.74
C ASN A 109 -2.78 -31.77 6.17
N ALA A 110 -4.07 -32.07 6.32
CA ALA A 110 -4.70 -33.23 5.69
C ALA A 110 -4.72 -33.09 4.16
N ARG A 111 -5.09 -31.92 3.62
CA ARG A 111 -5.04 -31.64 2.18
C ARG A 111 -3.62 -31.72 1.63
N GLN A 112 -2.64 -31.15 2.32
CA GLN A 112 -1.24 -31.21 1.90
C GLN A 112 -0.72 -32.65 1.89
N ARG A 113 -0.98 -33.43 2.94
CA ARG A 113 -0.59 -34.84 2.99
C ARG A 113 -1.22 -35.68 1.86
N ALA A 114 -2.48 -35.39 1.51
CA ALA A 114 -3.13 -36.05 0.38
C ALA A 114 -2.46 -35.68 -0.95
N ALA A 115 -2.19 -34.40 -1.19
CA ALA A 115 -1.49 -33.93 -2.39
C ALA A 115 -0.07 -34.49 -2.50
N ASP A 116 0.69 -34.52 -1.39
CA ASP A 116 2.02 -35.11 -1.34
C ASP A 116 1.98 -36.61 -1.65
N ALA A 117 1.00 -37.33 -1.09
CA ALA A 117 0.83 -38.77 -1.35
C ALA A 117 0.51 -39.05 -2.82
N GLU A 118 -0.33 -38.24 -3.46
CA GLU A 118 -0.63 -38.33 -4.89
C GLU A 118 0.62 -38.07 -5.75
N LEU A 119 1.40 -37.04 -5.41
CA LEU A 119 2.66 -36.72 -6.09
C LEU A 119 3.68 -37.86 -5.98
N TYR A 120 3.88 -38.40 -4.78
CA TYR A 120 4.78 -39.54 -4.57
C TYR A 120 4.32 -40.80 -5.31
N ALA A 121 3.00 -41.04 -5.37
CA ALA A 121 2.45 -42.16 -6.14
C ALA A 121 2.73 -42.00 -7.64
N ALA A 122 2.56 -40.79 -8.18
CA ALA A 122 2.86 -40.50 -9.58
C ALA A 122 4.35 -40.68 -9.91
N GLN A 123 5.25 -40.15 -9.08
CA GLN A 123 6.70 -40.31 -9.24
C GLN A 123 7.13 -41.77 -9.18
N ARG A 124 6.53 -42.56 -8.27
CA ARG A 124 6.80 -44.00 -8.18
C ARG A 124 6.34 -44.74 -9.43
N ALA A 125 5.15 -44.43 -9.96
CA ALA A 125 4.64 -45.04 -11.18
C ALA A 125 5.53 -44.71 -12.40
N GLU A 126 6.01 -43.47 -12.50
CA GLU A 126 6.96 -43.05 -13.54
C GLU A 126 8.29 -43.79 -13.42
N ALA A 127 8.84 -43.94 -12.21
CA ALA A 127 10.07 -44.69 -11.98
C ALA A 127 9.91 -46.18 -12.33
N GLU A 128 8.80 -46.81 -11.95
CA GLU A 128 8.48 -48.19 -12.30
C GLU A 128 8.32 -48.38 -13.82
N ALA A 129 7.71 -47.41 -14.51
CA ALA A 129 7.60 -47.41 -15.98
C ALA A 129 8.97 -47.26 -16.65
N ALA A 130 9.84 -46.39 -16.13
CA ALA A 130 11.20 -46.20 -16.64
C ALA A 130 12.05 -47.47 -16.49
N VAL A 131 11.96 -48.16 -15.35
CA VAL A 131 12.65 -49.45 -15.12
C VAL A 131 12.15 -50.51 -16.10
N ARG A 132 10.82 -50.61 -16.30
CA ARG A 132 10.24 -51.57 -17.26
C ARG A 132 10.70 -51.29 -18.69
N ALA A 133 10.68 -50.03 -19.11
CA ALA A 133 11.15 -49.62 -20.43
C ALA A 133 12.66 -49.87 -20.64
N ALA A 134 13.46 -49.82 -19.58
CA ALA A 134 14.87 -50.18 -19.64
C ALA A 134 15.06 -51.70 -19.80
N GLN A 135 14.29 -52.52 -19.08
CA GLN A 135 14.33 -53.99 -19.20
C GLN A 135 13.89 -54.46 -20.59
N GLU A 136 12.82 -53.89 -21.15
CA GLU A 136 12.35 -54.22 -22.51
C GLU A 136 13.39 -53.89 -23.60
N ARG A 137 14.25 -52.87 -23.38
CA ARG A 137 15.35 -52.55 -24.32
C ARG A 137 16.54 -53.51 -24.24
N GLU A 138 16.79 -54.12 -23.08
CA GLU A 138 17.86 -55.12 -22.91
C GLU A 138 17.50 -56.45 -23.58
N ASP A 139 16.22 -56.82 -23.61
CA ASP A 139 15.76 -58.07 -24.22
C ASP A 139 15.73 -58.03 -25.76
N ASP A 140 15.73 -56.85 -26.38
CA ASP A 140 15.65 -56.63 -27.84
C ASP A 140 17.01 -56.47 -28.56
N ASP A 141 18.16 -56.60 -27.86
CA ASP A 141 19.49 -56.59 -28.48
C ASP A 141 20.12 -58.01 -28.50
N PRO A 142 19.83 -58.83 -29.53
CA PRO A 142 20.52 -60.09 -29.75
C PRO A 142 21.90 -59.82 -30.38
N SER A 143 22.81 -59.18 -29.65
CA SER A 143 24.20 -59.09 -30.05
C SER A 143 25.12 -59.91 -29.15
N GLU A 144 25.57 -60.99 -29.77
CA GLU A 144 26.59 -61.92 -29.33
C GLU A 144 27.84 -61.23 -28.77
N GLY A 145 28.35 -61.76 -27.66
CA GLY A 145 29.78 -61.97 -27.47
C GLY A 145 30.65 -60.72 -27.32
N ARG A 146 30.69 -60.14 -26.12
CA ARG A 146 31.88 -59.39 -25.70
C ARG A 146 32.22 -59.61 -24.24
N THR A 147 33.21 -60.47 -24.04
CA THR A 147 33.93 -60.70 -22.79
C THR A 147 34.71 -59.44 -22.40
N GLY A 148 34.54 -58.94 -21.17
CA GLY A 148 35.49 -57.96 -20.63
C GLY A 148 35.05 -57.09 -19.45
N ARG A 149 35.35 -57.60 -18.24
CA ARG A 149 35.87 -56.84 -17.08
C ARG A 149 34.90 -55.96 -16.27
N VAL A 150 34.55 -56.50 -15.10
CA VAL A 150 33.83 -55.86 -13.98
C VAL A 150 34.76 -54.95 -13.17
N PRO A 151 34.27 -53.77 -12.70
CA PRO A 151 34.65 -53.25 -11.40
C PRO A 151 33.44 -53.15 -10.46
N LYS A 152 33.60 -53.73 -9.26
CA LYS A 152 32.74 -53.58 -8.09
C LYS A 152 32.90 -52.18 -7.52
N HIS A 153 31.80 -51.46 -7.29
CA HIS A 153 31.52 -50.91 -5.96
C HIS A 153 30.09 -50.41 -5.79
N SER A 154 29.43 -51.01 -4.80
CA SER A 154 28.12 -50.68 -4.24
C SER A 154 28.15 -49.36 -3.47
N GLN A 155 27.12 -48.52 -3.58
CA GLN A 155 26.60 -47.71 -2.48
C GLN A 155 25.08 -47.53 -2.60
N HIS A 156 24.39 -47.78 -1.48
CA HIS A 156 22.95 -47.62 -1.29
C HIS A 156 22.53 -46.14 -1.24
N PRO A 157 21.36 -45.76 -1.77
CA PRO A 157 20.84 -44.40 -1.66
C PRO A 157 20.22 -44.15 -0.28
N SER A 158 20.81 -43.23 0.47
CA SER A 158 20.28 -42.65 1.70
C SER A 158 19.17 -41.64 1.36
N VAL A 159 17.97 -41.86 1.90
CA VAL A 159 16.82 -40.94 1.82
C VAL A 159 17.17 -39.65 2.56
N ARG A 160 17.45 -38.57 1.82
CA ARG A 160 17.70 -37.23 2.37
C ARG A 160 16.38 -36.53 2.69
N LYS A 161 16.24 -36.10 3.95
CA LYS A 161 15.28 -35.07 4.38
C LYS A 161 15.39 -33.86 3.45
N SER A 162 14.26 -33.33 2.98
CA SER A 162 14.19 -32.10 2.19
C SER A 162 14.76 -30.91 2.96
N ALA A 163 16.03 -30.62 2.71
CA ALA A 163 16.62 -29.35 3.09
C ALA A 163 15.91 -28.25 2.29
N GLY A 164 15.59 -27.12 2.93
CA GLY A 164 15.09 -25.93 2.22
C GLY A 164 16.02 -25.51 1.08
N PRO A 165 15.62 -24.52 0.24
CA PRO A 165 16.36 -24.11 -0.95
C PRO A 165 17.86 -23.97 -0.65
N SER A 166 18.64 -24.97 -1.06
CA SER A 166 20.00 -25.14 -0.56
C SER A 166 20.95 -24.35 -1.44
N GLY A 167 21.10 -23.06 -1.15
CA GLY A 167 22.10 -22.17 -1.77
C GLY A 167 21.68 -20.69 -1.77
N PRO A 168 22.62 -19.74 -1.83
CA PRO A 168 22.35 -18.30 -1.96
C PRO A 168 21.40 -17.96 -3.10
N VAL A 169 21.57 -18.56 -4.28
CA VAL A 169 20.71 -18.34 -5.46
C VAL A 169 19.25 -18.73 -5.16
N ALA A 170 19.04 -19.91 -4.58
CA ALA A 170 17.70 -20.42 -4.28
C ALA A 170 17.02 -19.63 -3.15
N ARG A 171 17.79 -19.15 -2.16
CA ARG A 171 17.28 -18.24 -1.13
C ARG A 171 16.95 -16.86 -1.68
N PHE A 172 17.77 -16.32 -2.59
CA PHE A 172 17.49 -15.06 -3.25
C PHE A 172 16.21 -15.15 -4.08
N ALA A 173 16.05 -16.22 -4.88
CA ALA A 173 14.83 -16.49 -5.63
C ALA A 173 13.59 -16.55 -4.72
N ALA A 174 13.68 -17.25 -3.58
CA ALA A 174 12.59 -17.30 -2.60
C ALA A 174 12.26 -15.91 -2.02
N SER A 175 13.26 -15.04 -1.84
CA SER A 175 13.03 -13.65 -1.39
C SER A 175 12.33 -12.79 -2.45
N MET A 176 12.39 -13.17 -3.73
CA MET A 176 11.70 -12.46 -4.80
C MET A 176 10.19 -12.75 -4.85
N GLU A 177 9.73 -13.89 -4.30
CA GLU A 177 8.32 -14.32 -4.38
C GLU A 177 7.34 -13.48 -3.54
N GLY A 178 7.83 -12.54 -2.71
CA GLY A 178 7.04 -11.50 -2.05
C GLY A 178 5.80 -11.99 -1.30
N THR A 179 5.89 -12.21 0.01
CA THR A 179 4.72 -12.48 0.85
C THR A 179 3.94 -11.20 1.14
N MET A 180 2.63 -11.32 1.47
CA MET A 180 1.81 -10.17 1.90
C MET A 180 2.42 -9.43 3.09
N GLU A 181 3.08 -10.18 3.99
CA GLU A 181 3.81 -9.62 5.13
C GLU A 181 5.04 -8.82 4.67
N SER A 182 5.86 -9.37 3.75
CA SER A 182 7.01 -8.63 3.21
C SER A 182 6.60 -7.34 2.50
N TRP A 183 5.45 -7.33 1.83
CA TRP A 183 4.90 -6.13 1.21
C TRP A 183 4.47 -5.10 2.26
N ARG A 184 3.80 -5.54 3.34
CA ARG A 184 3.33 -4.66 4.41
C ARG A 184 4.48 -4.01 5.18
N GLU A 185 5.52 -4.79 5.48
CA GLU A 185 6.69 -4.32 6.22
C GLU A 185 7.72 -3.59 5.33
N GLY A 186 7.51 -3.56 4.00
CA GLY A 186 8.45 -2.96 3.06
C GLY A 186 9.78 -3.72 2.94
N THR A 187 9.78 -5.03 3.22
CA THR A 187 10.99 -5.85 3.18
C THR A 187 11.46 -6.06 1.74
N GLY A 188 12.69 -5.66 1.44
CA GLY A 188 13.36 -5.89 0.16
C GLY A 188 13.81 -7.35 -0.04
N TYR A 189 14.65 -7.58 -1.06
CA TYR A 189 15.27 -8.90 -1.27
C TYR A 189 16.31 -9.20 -0.18
N ASP A 190 16.68 -10.48 -0.01
CA ASP A 190 17.70 -10.89 0.98
C ASP A 190 19.12 -10.54 0.49
N LEU A 191 19.48 -9.25 0.56
CA LEU A 191 20.77 -8.73 0.08
C LEU A 191 21.95 -9.17 0.94
N ALA A 192 21.71 -9.64 2.17
CA ALA A 192 22.78 -10.16 3.02
C ALA A 192 23.48 -11.37 2.39
N LEU A 193 22.77 -12.12 1.56
CA LEU A 193 23.29 -13.26 0.80
C LEU A 193 24.42 -12.88 -0.17
N LEU A 194 24.34 -11.69 -0.77
CA LEU A 194 25.31 -11.24 -1.78
C LEU A 194 26.74 -11.15 -1.23
N LYS A 195 26.89 -10.93 0.09
CA LYS A 195 28.20 -10.88 0.75
C LYS A 195 28.89 -12.24 0.85
N SER A 196 28.13 -13.32 0.79
CA SER A 196 28.60 -14.70 0.95
C SER A 196 28.53 -15.54 -0.33
N ALA A 197 27.89 -15.02 -1.37
CA ALA A 197 27.73 -15.71 -2.64
C ALA A 197 29.07 -15.81 -3.40
N THR A 198 29.28 -16.92 -4.11
CA THR A 198 30.43 -17.04 -5.02
C THR A 198 30.23 -16.13 -6.26
N PRO A 199 31.28 -15.84 -7.04
CA PRO A 199 31.14 -15.07 -8.27
C PRO A 199 30.10 -15.66 -9.25
N GLU A 200 30.03 -16.98 -9.38
CA GLU A 200 29.07 -17.68 -10.24
C GLU A 200 27.62 -17.56 -9.71
N GLU A 201 27.47 -17.55 -8.39
CA GLU A 201 26.16 -17.34 -7.74
C GLU A 201 25.71 -15.88 -7.90
N LEU A 202 26.62 -14.91 -7.78
CA LEU A 202 26.33 -13.49 -8.04
C LEU A 202 25.93 -13.26 -9.49
N GLU A 203 26.61 -13.87 -10.45
CA GLU A 203 26.23 -13.82 -11.86
C GLU A 203 24.85 -14.44 -12.10
N SER A 204 24.55 -15.56 -11.45
CA SER A 204 23.24 -16.22 -11.54
C SER A 204 22.12 -15.35 -10.95
N ILE A 205 22.36 -14.69 -9.82
CA ILE A 205 21.43 -13.75 -9.20
C ILE A 205 21.21 -12.53 -10.09
N GLU A 206 22.30 -11.96 -10.63
CA GLU A 206 22.21 -10.83 -11.57
C GLU A 206 21.40 -11.20 -12.81
N GLU A 207 21.67 -12.35 -13.42
CA GLU A 207 20.92 -12.85 -14.58
C GLU A 207 19.43 -13.00 -14.26
N MET A 208 19.10 -13.51 -13.08
CA MET A 208 17.72 -13.64 -12.63
C MET A 208 17.00 -12.30 -12.57
N ILE A 209 17.65 -11.23 -12.09
CA ILE A 209 17.07 -9.88 -12.05
C ILE A 209 16.98 -9.30 -13.46
N LEU A 210 18.06 -9.39 -14.25
CA LEU A 210 18.14 -8.80 -15.59
C LEU A 210 17.35 -9.54 -16.67
N SER A 211 16.85 -10.75 -16.38
CA SER A 211 15.97 -11.51 -17.27
C SER A 211 14.59 -10.86 -17.47
N ARG A 212 14.26 -9.83 -16.67
CA ARG A 212 13.03 -9.02 -16.75
C ARG A 212 13.33 -7.52 -16.77
N PRO A 213 12.38 -6.66 -17.17
CA PRO A 213 12.49 -5.22 -16.97
C PRO A 213 12.65 -4.84 -15.49
N VAL A 214 13.47 -3.83 -15.20
CA VAL A 214 13.62 -3.25 -13.86
C VAL A 214 12.43 -2.34 -13.60
N GLU A 215 11.38 -2.91 -13.01
CA GLU A 215 10.10 -2.23 -12.74
C GLU A 215 9.81 -2.09 -11.24
N ASP A 216 10.60 -2.74 -10.38
CA ASP A 216 10.46 -2.66 -8.93
C ASP A 216 11.68 -1.97 -8.29
N TRP A 217 11.44 -1.22 -7.20
CA TRP A 217 12.52 -0.59 -6.44
C TRP A 217 13.45 -1.64 -5.80
N ARG A 218 12.95 -2.85 -5.52
CA ARG A 218 13.75 -3.98 -5.01
C ARG A 218 14.76 -4.48 -6.05
N ASP A 219 14.39 -4.48 -7.32
CA ASP A 219 15.32 -4.78 -8.42
C ASP A 219 16.45 -3.74 -8.45
N VAL A 220 16.10 -2.46 -8.27
CA VAL A 220 17.08 -1.37 -8.20
C VAL A 220 18.03 -1.55 -7.01
N GLU A 221 17.49 -1.84 -5.82
CA GLU A 221 18.27 -2.07 -4.60
C GLU A 221 19.27 -3.24 -4.78
N ALA A 222 18.81 -4.36 -5.33
CA ALA A 222 19.67 -5.52 -5.58
C ALA A 222 20.71 -5.29 -6.66
N LEU A 223 20.36 -4.63 -7.77
CA LEU A 223 21.32 -4.26 -8.82
C LEU A 223 22.36 -3.26 -8.30
N ALA A 224 21.95 -2.31 -7.45
CA ALA A 224 22.88 -1.39 -6.81
C ALA A 224 23.84 -2.11 -5.86
N ALA A 225 23.35 -3.11 -5.11
CA ALA A 225 24.19 -3.95 -4.24
C ALA A 225 25.17 -4.84 -5.03
N LEU A 226 24.80 -5.31 -6.22
CA LEU A 226 25.69 -6.07 -7.11
C LEU A 226 26.77 -5.20 -7.76
N ASP A 227 26.43 -3.96 -8.14
CA ASP A 227 27.31 -2.93 -8.73
C ASP A 227 28.19 -3.39 -9.91
N SER A 228 27.76 -4.45 -10.61
CA SER A 228 28.41 -4.97 -11.81
C SER A 228 28.28 -3.97 -12.99
N PRO A 229 29.15 -4.06 -14.02
CA PRO A 229 28.98 -3.27 -15.23
C PRO A 229 27.60 -3.42 -15.90
N ARG A 230 27.00 -4.62 -15.87
CA ARG A 230 25.67 -4.88 -16.44
C ARG A 230 24.59 -4.23 -15.57
N ALA A 231 24.65 -4.39 -14.26
CA ALA A 231 23.77 -3.74 -13.30
C ALA A 231 23.78 -2.21 -13.45
N ARG A 232 24.95 -1.58 -13.56
CA ARG A 232 25.06 -0.11 -13.76
C ARG A 232 24.38 0.36 -15.05
N VAL A 233 24.50 -0.41 -16.14
CA VAL A 233 23.81 -0.11 -17.40
C VAL A 233 22.29 -0.22 -17.23
N ALA A 234 21.81 -1.26 -16.54
CA ALA A 234 20.39 -1.43 -16.24
C ALA A 234 19.84 -0.31 -15.36
N LEU A 235 20.57 0.08 -14.31
CA LEU A 235 20.22 1.20 -13.43
C LEU A 235 20.16 2.55 -14.17
N ARG A 236 21.13 2.83 -15.06
CA ARG A 236 21.11 4.03 -15.92
C ARG A 236 19.91 4.06 -16.87
N LYS A 237 19.42 2.90 -17.30
CA LYS A 237 18.18 2.78 -18.09
C LYS A 237 16.95 3.01 -17.18
N ALA A 238 16.92 2.40 -16.00
CA ALA A 238 15.86 2.52 -15.02
C ALA A 238 15.67 3.96 -14.49
N LEU A 239 16.75 4.74 -14.39
CA LEU A 239 16.71 6.18 -14.06
C LEU A 239 15.83 7.00 -15.03
N LYS A 240 15.63 6.50 -16.26
CA LYS A 240 14.81 7.14 -17.30
C LYS A 240 13.38 6.58 -17.36
N SER A 241 13.00 5.73 -16.39
CA SER A 241 11.65 5.18 -16.29
C SER A 241 10.62 6.28 -16.09
N SER A 242 9.41 6.07 -16.60
CA SER A 242 8.25 6.89 -16.26
C SER A 242 7.71 6.56 -14.87
N ASP A 243 8.08 5.41 -14.30
CA ASP A 243 7.77 5.08 -12.91
C ASP A 243 8.70 5.87 -11.98
N HIS A 244 8.12 6.86 -11.30
CA HIS A 244 8.83 7.73 -10.38
C HIS A 244 9.43 6.96 -9.18
N ARG A 245 8.85 5.83 -8.77
CA ARG A 245 9.40 4.98 -7.70
C ARG A 245 10.73 4.40 -8.12
N VAL A 246 10.77 3.83 -9.32
CA VAL A 246 11.99 3.21 -9.88
C VAL A 246 13.06 4.28 -10.07
N ALA A 247 12.74 5.42 -10.68
CA ALA A 247 13.71 6.48 -10.92
C ALA A 247 14.28 7.08 -9.61
N THR A 248 13.41 7.31 -8.61
CA THR A 248 13.83 7.81 -7.28
C THR A 248 14.69 6.78 -6.55
N ALA A 249 14.32 5.50 -6.59
CA ALA A 249 15.12 4.42 -6.02
C ALA A 249 16.53 4.36 -6.62
N VAL A 250 16.70 4.63 -7.92
CA VAL A 250 18.05 4.66 -8.53
C VAL A 250 18.88 5.80 -7.96
N ALA A 251 18.28 6.98 -7.75
CA ALA A 251 18.96 8.12 -7.14
C ALA A 251 19.34 7.86 -5.67
N GLU A 252 18.53 7.10 -4.95
CA GLU A 252 18.75 6.73 -3.55
C GLU A 252 19.81 5.63 -3.39
N TYR A 253 19.65 4.49 -4.06
CA TYR A 253 20.50 3.31 -3.87
C TYR A 253 21.78 3.31 -4.70
N ALA A 254 21.84 4.06 -5.81
CA ALA A 254 23.01 4.17 -6.67
C ALA A 254 23.41 5.63 -6.94
N PRO A 255 23.63 6.47 -5.91
CA PRO A 255 23.86 7.90 -6.08
C PRO A 255 25.14 8.21 -6.87
N HIS A 256 26.15 7.33 -6.86
CA HIS A 256 27.36 7.46 -7.70
C HIS A 256 27.06 7.38 -9.21
N LEU A 257 25.92 6.82 -9.59
CA LEU A 257 25.43 6.76 -10.97
C LEU A 257 24.51 7.93 -11.31
N VAL A 258 24.27 8.88 -10.43
CA VAL A 258 23.31 9.97 -10.68
C VAL A 258 23.97 11.30 -10.38
N SER A 259 24.06 12.17 -11.39
CA SER A 259 24.52 13.54 -11.15
C SER A 259 23.46 14.34 -10.39
N ASP A 260 23.87 15.38 -9.66
CA ASP A 260 22.96 16.30 -8.97
C ASP A 260 21.84 16.85 -9.88
N ALA A 261 22.19 17.17 -11.12
CA ALA A 261 21.23 17.65 -12.11
C ALA A 261 20.22 16.57 -12.53
N GLU A 262 20.62 15.30 -12.58
CA GLU A 262 19.72 14.17 -12.82
C GLU A 262 18.84 13.90 -11.61
N ARG A 263 19.39 13.88 -10.39
CA ARG A 263 18.62 13.72 -9.13
C ARG A 263 17.56 14.81 -9.01
N THR A 264 17.93 16.06 -9.24
CA THR A 264 17.01 17.20 -9.27
C THR A 264 15.86 16.98 -10.26
N LYS A 265 16.15 16.50 -11.47
CA LYS A 265 15.11 16.23 -12.49
C LYS A 265 14.18 15.10 -12.08
N VAL A 266 14.71 14.03 -11.49
CA VAL A 266 13.91 12.90 -11.00
C VAL A 266 12.95 13.37 -9.91
N LEU A 267 13.45 14.11 -8.92
CA LEU A 267 12.63 14.61 -7.81
C LEU A 267 11.58 15.62 -8.28
N VAL A 268 11.95 16.56 -9.17
CA VAL A 268 10.96 17.49 -9.76
C VAL A 268 9.88 16.73 -10.52
N ALA A 269 10.23 15.71 -11.31
CA ALA A 269 9.25 14.90 -12.02
C ALA A 269 8.33 14.14 -11.06
N ALA A 270 8.88 13.55 -10.00
CA ALA A 270 8.10 12.87 -8.97
C ALA A 270 7.14 13.82 -8.25
N LEU A 271 7.58 15.01 -7.84
CA LEU A 271 6.72 16.01 -7.21
C LEU A 271 5.58 16.50 -8.13
N GLU A 272 5.79 16.50 -9.45
CA GLU A 272 4.79 16.99 -10.40
C GLU A 272 3.77 15.92 -10.83
N GLY A 273 4.14 14.64 -10.75
CA GLY A 273 3.38 13.52 -11.34
C GLY A 273 3.11 12.31 -10.45
N ALA A 274 3.81 12.12 -9.33
CA ALA A 274 3.64 10.94 -8.48
C ALA A 274 2.47 11.09 -7.48
N GLU A 275 1.79 9.97 -7.23
CA GLU A 275 0.78 9.84 -6.18
C GLU A 275 1.44 9.46 -4.83
N ILE A 276 0.70 9.62 -3.72
CA ILE A 276 1.12 9.04 -2.44
C ILE A 276 1.17 7.52 -2.61
N TYR A 277 2.24 6.88 -2.15
CA TYR A 277 2.62 5.47 -2.43
C TYR A 277 3.05 5.16 -3.88
N GLY A 278 2.77 6.06 -4.83
CA GLY A 278 3.29 6.02 -6.21
C GLY A 278 4.68 6.64 -6.38
N GLY A 279 5.45 6.77 -5.29
CA GLY A 279 6.81 7.34 -5.28
C GLY A 279 6.91 8.76 -4.71
N LEU A 280 5.79 9.43 -4.45
CA LEU A 280 5.83 10.76 -3.84
C LEU A 280 6.41 10.74 -2.42
N THR A 281 6.12 9.70 -1.65
CA THR A 281 6.64 9.55 -0.28
C THR A 281 8.16 9.48 -0.27
N GLN A 282 8.76 8.62 -1.11
CA GLN A 282 10.21 8.51 -1.24
C GLN A 282 10.83 9.82 -1.74
N ALA A 283 10.21 10.47 -2.72
CA ALA A 283 10.69 11.76 -3.20
C ALA A 283 10.68 12.83 -2.09
N LEU A 284 9.63 12.88 -1.25
CA LEU A 284 9.57 13.82 -0.15
C LEU A 284 10.64 13.54 0.92
N LEU A 285 10.90 12.27 1.26
CA LEU A 285 11.99 11.90 2.17
C LEU A 285 13.34 12.36 1.62
N ASP A 286 13.59 12.17 0.32
CA ASP A 286 14.82 12.65 -0.31
C ASP A 286 14.94 14.19 -0.27
N VAL A 287 13.82 14.90 -0.47
CA VAL A 287 13.77 16.37 -0.41
C VAL A 287 14.11 16.93 0.97
N GLU A 288 13.87 16.18 2.05
CA GLU A 288 14.29 16.59 3.40
C GLU A 288 15.79 16.87 3.46
N GLU A 289 16.59 16.04 2.79
CA GLU A 289 18.05 16.14 2.77
C GLU A 289 18.59 16.90 1.55
N TYR A 290 17.90 16.84 0.42
CA TYR A 290 18.34 17.38 -0.87
C TYR A 290 17.29 18.25 -1.55
N HIS A 291 17.37 19.57 -1.36
CA HIS A 291 16.38 20.53 -1.85
C HIS A 291 17.00 21.76 -2.56
N PRO A 292 17.67 21.58 -3.72
CA PRO A 292 18.04 22.70 -4.58
C PRO A 292 16.83 23.58 -4.99
N PRO A 293 17.05 24.84 -5.38
CA PRO A 293 15.97 25.79 -5.68
C PRO A 293 14.89 25.29 -6.65
N GLU A 294 15.26 24.46 -7.63
CA GLU A 294 14.34 23.89 -8.61
C GLU A 294 13.28 22.96 -7.99
N ILE A 295 13.66 22.23 -6.93
CA ILE A 295 12.77 21.36 -6.14
C ILE A 295 11.84 22.21 -5.30
N VAL A 296 12.37 23.24 -4.63
CA VAL A 296 11.56 24.19 -3.85
C VAL A 296 10.53 24.88 -4.75
N ASP A 297 10.95 25.30 -5.94
CA ASP A 297 10.06 25.86 -6.96
C ASP A 297 8.99 24.83 -7.41
N ALA A 298 9.31 23.52 -7.46
CA ALA A 298 8.35 22.47 -7.79
C ALA A 298 7.30 22.28 -6.69
N LEU A 299 7.69 22.31 -5.41
CA LEU A 299 6.76 22.28 -4.28
C LEU A 299 5.77 23.47 -4.33
N PHE A 300 6.26 24.69 -4.57
CA PHE A 300 5.39 25.86 -4.73
C PHE A 300 4.46 25.74 -5.94
N ARG A 301 4.93 25.20 -7.07
CA ARG A 301 4.06 24.91 -8.23
C ARG A 301 2.98 23.89 -7.87
N GLY A 302 3.34 22.85 -7.12
CA GLY A 302 2.41 21.82 -6.64
C GLY A 302 1.28 22.40 -5.80
N LEU A 303 1.59 23.30 -4.85
CA LEU A 303 0.58 23.98 -4.02
C LEU A 303 -0.45 24.76 -4.84
N LEU A 304 0.02 25.46 -5.88
CA LEU A 304 -0.81 26.31 -6.73
C LEU A 304 -1.50 25.55 -7.88
N LYS A 305 -1.16 24.28 -8.10
CA LYS A 305 -1.76 23.45 -9.15
C LYS A 305 -3.24 23.17 -8.80
N PRO A 306 -4.19 23.49 -9.71
CA PRO A 306 -5.58 23.08 -9.53
C PRO A 306 -5.66 21.56 -9.35
N ASN A 307 -6.51 21.10 -8.44
CA ASN A 307 -6.71 19.67 -8.14
C ASN A 307 -5.39 18.93 -7.81
N CYS A 308 -4.41 19.62 -7.21
CA CYS A 308 -3.31 18.92 -6.56
C CYS A 308 -3.89 17.97 -5.50
N GLU A 309 -3.55 16.69 -5.57
CA GLU A 309 -4.01 15.69 -4.60
C GLU A 309 -3.30 15.84 -3.25
N ASN A 310 -2.06 16.32 -3.28
CA ASN A 310 -1.13 16.28 -2.15
C ASN A 310 -0.64 17.66 -1.66
N PRO A 311 -1.44 18.75 -1.69
CA PRO A 311 -0.93 20.08 -1.37
C PRO A 311 -0.60 20.22 0.12
N VAL A 312 -1.23 19.41 0.98
CA VAL A 312 -0.91 19.36 2.42
C VAL A 312 0.56 18.96 2.64
N HIS A 313 1.05 17.96 1.90
CA HIS A 313 2.43 17.48 2.03
C HIS A 313 3.44 18.49 1.51
N PHE A 314 3.12 19.22 0.43
CA PHE A 314 4.00 20.28 -0.08
C PHE A 314 4.09 21.46 0.87
N ALA A 315 2.98 21.87 1.49
CA ALA A 315 2.99 22.94 2.48
C ALA A 315 3.80 22.57 3.72
N ALA A 316 3.66 21.32 4.19
CA ALA A 316 4.41 20.80 5.32
C ALA A 316 5.91 20.73 5.02
N MET A 317 6.29 20.19 3.85
CA MET A 317 7.68 20.13 3.42
C MET A 317 8.32 21.53 3.30
N LEU A 318 7.59 22.50 2.74
CA LEU A 318 8.08 23.89 2.65
C LEU A 318 8.28 24.54 4.02
N MET A 319 7.42 24.27 5.01
CA MET A 319 7.67 24.75 6.38
C MET A 319 8.92 24.10 6.98
N PHE A 320 9.12 22.80 6.77
CA PHE A 320 10.25 22.05 7.30
C PHE A 320 11.59 22.50 6.72
N ILE A 321 11.75 22.53 5.40
CA ILE A 321 13.02 22.92 4.75
C ILE A 321 13.39 24.39 4.98
N HIS A 322 12.43 25.24 5.37
CA HIS A 322 12.67 26.63 5.80
C HIS A 322 12.84 26.80 7.32
N GLY A 323 12.94 25.70 8.08
CA GLY A 323 13.18 25.71 9.53
C GLY A 323 12.03 26.31 10.34
N LYS A 324 10.79 26.20 9.85
CA LYS A 324 9.57 26.67 10.52
C LYS A 324 8.75 25.55 11.16
N ALA A 325 9.14 24.30 10.96
CA ALA A 325 8.53 23.11 11.55
C ALA A 325 9.66 22.15 12.00
N ASP A 326 9.43 21.41 13.07
CA ASP A 326 10.43 20.48 13.62
C ASP A 326 10.51 19.13 12.88
N SER A 327 9.50 18.85 12.04
CA SER A 327 9.45 17.66 11.18
C SER A 327 8.78 17.97 9.84
N SER A 328 9.01 17.11 8.85
CA SER A 328 8.39 17.23 7.51
C SER A 328 6.86 17.16 7.52
N PHE A 329 6.26 16.71 8.64
CA PHE A 329 4.84 16.84 8.91
C PHE A 329 4.56 17.17 10.39
N ASP A 330 4.78 18.44 10.76
CA ASP A 330 4.51 18.92 12.11
C ASP A 330 3.00 19.15 12.35
N TRP A 331 2.43 18.38 13.28
CA TRP A 331 1.02 18.42 13.64
C TRP A 331 0.56 19.78 14.19
N THR A 332 1.47 20.58 14.75
CA THR A 332 1.20 21.94 15.25
C THR A 332 0.72 22.85 14.12
N HIS A 333 1.22 22.62 12.90
CA HIS A 333 0.88 23.41 11.72
C HIS A 333 -0.23 22.78 10.86
N ARG A 334 -0.78 21.63 11.27
CA ARG A 334 -1.85 20.93 10.54
C ARG A 334 -3.04 21.81 10.16
N PRO A 335 -3.55 22.73 11.01
CA PRO A 335 -4.66 23.61 10.61
C PRO A 335 -4.35 24.47 9.38
N LEU A 336 -3.09 24.93 9.22
CA LEU A 336 -2.66 25.65 8.03
C LEU A 336 -2.61 24.73 6.81
N PHE A 337 -2.01 23.55 6.95
CA PHE A 337 -1.83 22.62 5.84
C PHE A 337 -3.16 22.16 5.24
N LEU A 338 -4.16 21.89 6.09
CA LEU A 338 -5.48 21.42 5.65
C LEU A 338 -6.25 22.48 4.85
N ARG A 339 -5.98 23.78 5.04
CA ARG A 339 -6.62 24.86 4.24
C ARG A 339 -6.22 24.84 2.78
N PHE A 340 -5.12 24.17 2.41
CA PHE A 340 -4.79 23.95 1.00
C PHE A 340 -5.67 22.90 0.31
N LYS A 341 -6.46 22.10 1.04
CA LYS A 341 -7.50 21.22 0.48
C LYS A 341 -8.77 22.00 0.13
N THR A 342 -8.62 23.05 -0.68
CA THR A 342 -9.73 23.87 -1.19
C THR A 342 -9.76 23.83 -2.71
N GLU A 343 -10.96 23.80 -3.29
CA GLU A 343 -11.17 23.95 -4.73
C GLU A 343 -11.20 25.44 -5.14
N ASP A 344 -11.40 26.36 -4.19
CA ASP A 344 -11.40 27.79 -4.45
C ASP A 344 -9.96 28.30 -4.65
N ARG A 345 -9.69 28.80 -5.85
CA ARG A 345 -8.41 29.41 -6.20
C ARG A 345 -8.10 30.63 -5.33
N ALA A 346 -9.08 31.48 -5.03
CA ALA A 346 -8.84 32.69 -4.25
C ALA A 346 -8.47 32.34 -2.80
N GLU A 347 -9.16 31.37 -2.21
CA GLU A 347 -8.81 30.82 -0.90
C GLU A 347 -7.39 30.23 -0.91
N ARG A 348 -7.06 29.39 -1.90
CA ARG A 348 -5.73 28.80 -2.05
C ARG A 348 -4.63 29.85 -2.18
N GLU A 349 -4.82 30.88 -2.99
CA GLU A 349 -3.85 31.98 -3.14
C GLU A 349 -3.70 32.83 -1.88
N SER A 350 -4.75 32.94 -1.06
CA SER A 350 -4.71 33.57 0.26
C SER A 350 -3.90 32.75 1.27
N VAL A 351 -4.19 31.46 1.38
CA VAL A 351 -3.43 30.52 2.25
C VAL A 351 -1.96 30.41 1.80
N PHE A 352 -1.71 30.46 0.50
CA PHE A 352 -0.35 30.50 -0.06
C PHE A 352 0.45 31.71 0.41
N ARG A 353 -0.16 32.91 0.43
CA ARG A 353 0.49 34.12 0.95
C ARG A 353 0.82 34.01 2.42
N GLU A 354 -0.10 33.46 3.21
CA GLU A 354 0.13 33.19 4.63
C GLU A 354 1.30 32.22 4.86
N LEU A 355 1.38 31.15 4.05
CA LEU A 355 2.52 30.23 4.08
C LEU A 355 3.84 30.97 3.74
N CYS A 356 3.86 31.73 2.65
CA CYS A 356 5.01 32.52 2.19
C CYS A 356 5.48 33.52 3.25
N GLU A 357 4.57 34.21 3.93
CA GLU A 357 4.88 35.11 5.05
C GLU A 357 5.60 34.37 6.18
N LYS A 358 5.09 33.17 6.57
CA LYS A 358 5.69 32.36 7.64
C LYS A 358 7.11 31.90 7.32
N ILE A 359 7.37 31.51 6.06
CA ILE A 359 8.68 31.02 5.62
C ILE A 359 9.62 32.11 5.08
N GLY A 360 9.16 33.36 4.98
CA GLY A 360 9.95 34.51 4.54
C GLY A 360 10.23 34.55 3.03
N VAL A 361 9.28 34.09 2.20
CA VAL A 361 9.39 34.07 0.73
C VAL A 361 8.42 35.08 0.10
N ASP A 362 8.82 35.75 -0.98
CA ASP A 362 7.92 36.63 -1.75
C ASP A 362 6.89 35.81 -2.56
N PRO A 363 5.59 35.88 -2.22
CA PRO A 363 4.56 35.10 -2.90
C PRO A 363 4.37 35.50 -4.37
N GLU A 364 4.66 36.76 -4.73
CA GLU A 364 4.36 37.30 -6.06
C GLU A 364 5.21 36.67 -7.15
N ARG A 365 6.42 36.19 -6.81
CA ARG A 365 7.29 35.43 -7.73
C ARG A 365 6.59 34.17 -8.26
N HIS A 366 5.93 33.42 -7.38
CA HIS A 366 5.34 32.12 -7.71
C HIS A 366 3.93 32.26 -8.32
N LEU A 367 3.17 33.24 -7.86
CA LEU A 367 1.80 33.47 -8.34
C LEU A 367 1.77 33.98 -9.79
N LYS A 368 2.71 34.86 -10.16
CA LYS A 368 2.86 35.30 -11.56
C LYS A 368 3.18 34.13 -12.50
N ALA A 369 4.05 33.21 -12.06
CA ALA A 369 4.40 32.03 -12.82
C ALA A 369 3.21 31.07 -13.00
N ALA A 370 2.39 30.91 -11.97
CA ALA A 370 1.16 30.10 -12.03
C ALA A 370 0.08 30.72 -12.95
N GLY A 371 -0.10 32.05 -12.90
CA GLY A 371 -1.08 32.75 -13.74
C GLY A 371 -0.72 32.76 -15.24
N GLY A 372 0.57 32.88 -15.58
CA GLY A 372 1.03 32.98 -16.97
C GLY A 372 0.81 31.72 -17.83
N LYS A 373 0.79 30.52 -17.22
CA LYS A 373 0.55 29.26 -17.96
C LYS A 373 -0.92 29.05 -18.31
N ALA A 374 -1.85 29.47 -17.44
CA ALA A 374 -3.29 29.31 -17.67
C ALA A 374 -3.79 30.08 -18.91
N ALA A 375 -3.21 31.27 -19.18
CA ALA A 375 -3.61 32.10 -20.32
C ALA A 375 -3.20 31.53 -21.69
N LYS A 376 -2.18 30.66 -21.77
CA LYS A 376 -1.65 30.15 -23.05
C LYS A 376 -2.25 28.81 -23.50
N GLY A 377 -2.82 28.00 -22.60
CA GLY A 377 -3.37 26.67 -22.92
C GLY A 377 -4.77 26.66 -23.56
N GLY A 378 -5.51 27.77 -23.53
CA GLY A 378 -6.94 27.81 -23.90
C GLY A 378 -7.29 27.89 -25.40
N LYS A 379 -6.32 27.91 -26.32
CA LYS A 379 -6.58 28.15 -27.76
C LYS A 379 -6.27 26.99 -28.73
N GLN A 380 -5.71 25.87 -28.29
CA GLN A 380 -5.37 24.74 -29.18
C GLN A 380 -6.32 23.56 -28.96
N GLY A 381 -7.49 23.55 -29.61
CA GLY A 381 -8.38 22.39 -29.46
C GLY A 381 -9.75 22.44 -30.12
N ARG A 382 -9.97 23.21 -31.19
CA ARG A 382 -11.20 23.11 -32.01
C ARG A 382 -10.92 23.42 -33.48
N SER A 383 -10.16 22.58 -34.17
CA SER A 383 -10.25 22.46 -35.64
C SER A 383 -9.48 21.25 -36.11
N ARG A 384 -10.19 20.14 -36.35
CA ARG A 384 -9.93 19.13 -37.39
C ARG A 384 -10.96 18.00 -37.25
N ARG A 385 -12.15 18.27 -37.78
CA ARG A 385 -12.99 17.25 -38.42
C ARG A 385 -13.31 17.77 -39.81
N ARG A 386 -12.75 17.10 -40.83
CA ARG A 386 -13.29 16.98 -42.17
C ARG A 386 -13.12 15.54 -42.57
#